data_AF-X1CNN0-F1
#
_entry.id   AF-X1CNN0-F1
#
_cell.length_a   1.000
_cell.length_b   1.000
_cell.length_c   1.000
_cell.angle_alpha   90.00
_cell.angle_beta   90.00
_cell.angle_gamma   90.00
#
_symmetry.space_group_name_H-M   'P 1'
#
loop_
_entity.id
_entity.type
_entity.pdbx_description
1 polymer ?
#
loop_
_entity_poly.entity_id
_entity_poly.type
_entity_poly.pdbx_seq_one_letter_code
_entity_poly.pdbx_strand_id
1 'polypeptide(L)'
;NSEDVITWSVFGTLMYSDSRSVINFTKKLFSVLRLDTTFTAANIWLWRRIPHPDTGVSGGPEIDFGLQTENTLVLGEAKWLSKVGKMQGKKQDKDQIDLRIEFIDKYGKIIWPSINQYVIMGVSLDKSIMTEKYSTSIKLLDLSWDEICGIELHPKHDSIQKYLKWKKLPCVVRVYIPIVSSNL
;
A
#
# COMPACT_ATOMS: atom_id res chain seq x y z
N ASN A 1 17.00 2.03 -0.56
CA ASN A 1 16.06 1.42 0.40
C ASN A 1 14.70 1.32 -0.25
N SER A 2 14.27 0.11 -0.63
CA SER A 2 12.99 -0.15 -1.30
C SER A 2 11.80 -0.07 -0.32
N GLU A 3 10.66 0.40 -0.82
CA GLU A 3 9.33 0.38 -0.19
C GLU A 3 8.81 -1.05 0.06
N ASP A 4 9.19 -2.02 -0.77
CA ASP A 4 8.66 -3.40 -0.75
C ASP A 4 8.85 -4.07 0.61
N VAL A 5 9.99 -3.82 1.25
CA VAL A 5 10.31 -4.44 2.55
C VAL A 5 9.42 -3.89 3.66
N ILE A 6 9.09 -2.59 3.65
CA ILE A 6 8.18 -2.03 4.64
C ILE A 6 6.73 -2.44 4.35
N THR A 7 6.33 -2.48 3.06
CA THR A 7 5.04 -3.02 2.63
C THR A 7 4.86 -4.46 3.09
N TRP A 8 5.87 -5.32 2.88
CA TRP A 8 5.83 -6.71 3.36
C TRP A 8 5.80 -6.79 4.89
N SER A 9 6.59 -5.95 5.57
CA SER A 9 6.65 -5.96 7.04
C SER A 9 5.27 -5.68 7.65
N VAL A 10 4.50 -4.76 7.07
CA VAL A 10 3.12 -4.45 7.50
C VAL A 10 2.15 -5.50 6.95
N PHE A 11 1.92 -5.51 5.65
CA PHE A 11 0.82 -6.28 5.07
C PHE A 11 1.15 -7.77 4.89
N GLY A 12 2.41 -8.09 4.60
CA GLY A 12 2.86 -9.48 4.43
C GLY A 12 2.76 -10.27 5.72
N THR A 13 3.19 -9.68 6.84
CA THR A 13 3.08 -10.37 8.14
C THR A 13 1.63 -10.50 8.61
N LEU A 14 0.76 -9.53 8.30
CA LEU A 14 -0.68 -9.65 8.53
C LEU A 14 -1.34 -10.73 7.67
N MET A 15 -0.98 -10.84 6.39
CA MET A 15 -1.53 -11.86 5.48
C MET A 15 -1.34 -13.28 6.03
N TYR A 16 -0.25 -13.53 6.76
CA TYR A 16 0.03 -14.82 7.41
C TYR A 16 -0.38 -14.88 8.89
N SER A 17 -1.01 -13.84 9.42
CA SER A 17 -1.54 -13.84 10.78
C SER A 17 -2.90 -14.55 10.86
N ASP A 18 -3.37 -14.82 12.08
CA ASP A 18 -4.70 -15.38 12.28
C ASP A 18 -5.80 -14.39 11.86
N SER A 19 -6.98 -14.91 11.52
CA SER A 19 -8.10 -14.09 11.01
C SER A 19 -8.53 -13.00 11.99
N ARG A 20 -8.46 -13.23 13.30
CA ARG A 20 -8.85 -12.22 14.30
C ARG A 20 -7.89 -11.03 14.27
N SER A 21 -6.59 -11.30 14.16
CA SER A 21 -5.58 -10.26 13.99
C SER A 21 -5.80 -9.44 12.71
N VAL A 22 -6.07 -10.10 11.58
CA VAL A 22 -6.37 -9.42 10.31
C VAL A 22 -7.61 -8.53 10.46
N ILE A 23 -8.71 -9.06 10.96
CA ILE A 23 -9.97 -8.30 11.15
C ILE A 23 -9.76 -7.09 12.07
N ASN A 24 -9.08 -7.28 13.21
CA ASN A 24 -8.84 -6.21 14.17
C ASN A 24 -7.99 -5.08 13.56
N PHE A 25 -6.90 -5.44 12.88
CA PHE A 25 -6.09 -4.46 12.17
C PHE A 25 -6.91 -3.73 11.10
N THR A 26 -7.65 -4.46 10.25
CA THR A 26 -8.48 -3.86 9.20
C THR A 26 -9.54 -2.93 9.78
N LYS A 27 -10.20 -3.29 10.89
CA LYS A 27 -11.20 -2.42 11.55
C LYS A 27 -10.56 -1.12 12.04
N LYS A 28 -9.37 -1.20 12.64
CA LYS A 28 -8.66 -0.02 13.10
C LYS A 28 -8.20 0.86 11.95
N LEU A 29 -7.67 0.27 10.88
CA LEU A 29 -7.31 0.98 9.65
C LEU A 29 -8.54 1.67 9.04
N PHE A 30 -9.66 0.96 8.90
CA PHE A 30 -10.90 1.50 8.33
C PHE A 30 -11.47 2.62 9.21
N SER A 31 -11.34 2.52 10.53
CA SER A 31 -11.67 3.63 11.44
C SER A 31 -10.81 4.87 11.19
N VAL A 32 -9.49 4.72 11.01
CA VAL A 32 -8.59 5.83 10.65
C VAL A 32 -8.99 6.47 9.31
N LEU A 33 -9.35 5.63 8.33
CA LEU A 33 -9.78 6.05 6.99
C LEU A 33 -11.24 6.53 6.91
N ARG A 34 -11.99 6.49 8.01
CA ARG A 34 -13.44 6.78 8.07
C ARG A 34 -14.25 5.94 7.05
N LEU A 35 -13.93 4.65 6.98
CA LEU A 35 -14.65 3.63 6.23
C LEU A 35 -15.55 2.81 7.16
N ASP A 36 -16.43 2.01 6.58
CA ASP A 36 -17.35 1.15 7.34
C ASP A 36 -16.60 0.03 8.07
N THR A 37 -16.73 -0.06 9.39
CA THR A 37 -16.09 -1.09 10.20
C THR A 37 -16.98 -2.31 10.47
N THR A 38 -18.18 -2.33 9.86
CA THR A 38 -19.20 -3.35 10.03
C THR A 38 -18.96 -4.53 9.10
N PHE A 39 -17.98 -5.36 9.46
CA PHE A 39 -17.65 -6.60 8.76
C PHE A 39 -17.21 -7.70 9.71
N THR A 40 -17.31 -8.94 9.22
CA THR A 40 -16.97 -10.16 9.97
C THR A 40 -15.78 -10.90 9.40
N ALA A 41 -15.42 -10.64 8.14
CA ALA A 41 -14.27 -11.21 7.47
C ALA A 41 -13.44 -10.12 6.80
N ALA A 42 -12.13 -10.32 6.78
CA ALA A 42 -11.19 -9.47 6.05
C ALA A 42 -10.06 -10.35 5.48
N ASN A 43 -9.61 -10.01 4.29
CA ASN A 43 -8.50 -10.66 3.61
C ASN A 43 -7.47 -9.62 3.17
N ILE A 44 -6.19 -9.97 3.26
CA ILE A 44 -5.07 -9.15 2.80
C ILE A 44 -4.28 -9.96 1.79
N TRP A 45 -3.82 -9.31 0.73
CA TRP A 45 -2.96 -9.92 -0.27
C TRP A 45 -1.93 -8.91 -0.76
N LEU A 46 -0.83 -9.39 -1.34
CA LEU A 46 0.26 -8.56 -1.84
C LEU A 46 0.57 -8.87 -3.31
N TRP A 47 1.15 -7.88 -3.99
CA TRP A 47 1.79 -8.01 -5.30
C TRP A 47 0.97 -8.78 -6.33
N ARG A 48 -0.27 -8.34 -6.52
CA ARG A 48 -1.15 -8.91 -7.55
C ARG A 48 -1.21 -7.99 -8.75
N ARG A 49 -1.03 -8.56 -9.93
CA ARG A 49 -1.26 -7.84 -11.19
C ARG A 49 -2.73 -7.90 -11.54
N ILE A 50 -3.27 -6.73 -11.86
CA ILE A 50 -4.59 -6.62 -12.48
C ILE A 50 -4.44 -6.54 -14.00
N PRO A 51 -5.43 -7.01 -14.78
CA PRO A 51 -5.47 -6.80 -16.22
C PRO A 51 -5.27 -5.32 -16.59
N HIS A 52 -4.52 -5.05 -17.65
CA HIS A 52 -4.29 -3.67 -18.07
C HIS A 52 -5.61 -3.04 -18.55
N PRO A 53 -6.04 -1.87 -18.02
CA PRO A 53 -7.38 -1.33 -18.29
C PRO A 53 -7.59 -0.92 -19.76
N ASP A 54 -6.53 -0.60 -20.51
CA ASP A 54 -6.62 -0.25 -21.93
C ASP A 54 -6.64 -1.45 -22.90
N THR A 55 -6.06 -2.59 -22.52
CA THR A 55 -5.76 -3.68 -23.47
C THR A 55 -6.32 -5.02 -23.03
N GLY A 56 -6.69 -5.18 -21.75
CA GLY A 56 -7.21 -6.42 -21.18
C GLY A 56 -6.17 -7.55 -21.05
N VAL A 57 -4.92 -7.33 -21.48
CA VAL A 57 -3.88 -8.37 -21.48
C VAL A 57 -3.29 -8.59 -20.09
N SER A 58 -2.74 -9.78 -19.89
CA SER A 58 -1.88 -10.11 -18.73
C SER A 58 -0.64 -9.22 -18.72
N GLY A 59 -0.27 -8.69 -17.55
CA GLY A 59 0.87 -7.78 -17.40
C GLY A 59 0.51 -6.33 -17.11
N GLY A 60 -0.74 -6.05 -16.73
CA GLY A 60 -1.15 -4.73 -16.24
C GLY A 60 -0.49 -4.34 -14.91
N PRO A 61 -0.94 -3.22 -14.30
CA PRO A 61 -0.29 -2.67 -13.12
C PRO A 61 -0.31 -3.68 -11.97
N GLU A 62 0.81 -3.72 -11.25
CA GLU A 62 0.91 -4.48 -10.02
C GLU A 62 0.38 -3.63 -8.87
N ILE A 63 -0.42 -4.25 -8.02
CA ILE A 63 -0.95 -3.68 -6.79
C ILE A 63 -0.07 -4.15 -5.64
N ASP A 64 0.49 -3.21 -4.88
CA ASP A 64 1.47 -3.52 -3.82
C ASP A 64 0.83 -4.33 -2.70
N PHE A 65 -0.39 -3.95 -2.32
CA PHE A 65 -1.21 -4.67 -1.35
C PHE A 65 -2.69 -4.42 -1.62
N GLY A 66 -3.54 -5.35 -1.21
CA GLY A 66 -4.99 -5.17 -1.23
C GLY A 66 -5.64 -5.65 0.05
N LEU A 67 -6.74 -5.00 0.42
CA LEU A 67 -7.60 -5.39 1.53
C LEU A 67 -9.02 -5.58 1.02
N GLN A 68 -9.66 -6.67 1.40
CA GLN A 68 -11.01 -6.99 0.98
C GLN A 68 -11.85 -7.43 2.18
N THR A 69 -13.00 -6.80 2.36
CA THR A 69 -14.09 -7.25 3.25
C THR A 69 -15.26 -7.74 2.39
N GLU A 70 -16.40 -8.04 3.01
CA GLU A 70 -17.61 -8.45 2.30
C GLU A 70 -18.14 -7.35 1.37
N ASN A 71 -17.95 -6.07 1.73
CA ASN A 71 -18.52 -4.90 1.05
C ASN A 71 -17.49 -3.87 0.55
N THR A 72 -16.23 -3.95 0.98
CA THR A 72 -15.20 -2.93 0.69
C THR A 72 -13.95 -3.56 0.08
N LEU A 73 -13.46 -2.96 -1.01
CA LEU A 73 -12.18 -3.31 -1.62
C LEU A 73 -11.23 -2.11 -1.59
N VAL A 74 -10.03 -2.33 -1.05
CA VAL A 74 -8.93 -1.37 -1.04
C VAL A 74 -7.81 -1.87 -1.96
N LEU A 75 -7.41 -1.06 -2.92
CA LEU A 75 -6.19 -1.27 -3.72
C LEU A 75 -5.10 -0.30 -3.26
N GLY A 76 -3.96 -0.85 -2.85
CA GLY A 76 -2.84 -0.13 -2.25
C GLY A 76 -1.74 0.23 -3.23
N GLU A 77 -1.21 1.44 -3.11
CA GLU A 77 0.06 1.89 -3.70
C GLU A 77 0.98 2.39 -2.58
N ALA A 78 2.19 1.86 -2.52
CA ALA A 78 3.18 2.16 -1.52
C ALA A 78 4.36 2.92 -2.15
N LYS A 79 4.79 4.00 -1.50
CA LYS A 79 5.99 4.77 -1.86
C LYS A 79 6.81 5.08 -0.62
N TRP A 80 8.13 5.03 -0.76
CA TRP A 80 9.03 5.49 0.31
C TRP A 80 9.58 6.88 -0.02
N LEU A 81 10.52 6.96 -0.97
CA LEU A 81 11.10 8.22 -1.48
C LEU A 81 10.85 8.40 -2.99
N SER A 82 10.33 7.37 -3.65
CA SER A 82 9.95 7.40 -5.05
C SER A 82 8.67 8.20 -5.25
N LYS A 83 8.57 8.90 -6.38
CA LYS A 83 7.31 9.52 -6.83
C LYS A 83 6.43 8.45 -7.49
N VAL A 84 5.14 8.75 -7.62
CA VAL A 84 4.21 7.95 -8.43
C VAL A 84 4.72 7.88 -9.88
N GLY A 85 4.72 6.68 -10.46
CA GLY A 85 5.16 6.46 -11.83
C GLY A 85 4.23 7.14 -12.83
N LYS A 86 4.80 8.01 -13.68
CA LYS A 86 4.09 8.71 -14.77
C LYS A 86 4.27 7.99 -16.11
N MET A 87 3.62 8.49 -17.16
CA MET A 87 3.73 7.98 -18.54
C MET A 87 3.35 6.51 -18.68
N GLN A 88 2.32 6.12 -17.93
CA GLN A 88 1.69 4.81 -17.96
C GLN A 88 0.54 4.79 -18.98
N GLY A 89 0.01 3.59 -19.24
CA GLY A 89 -1.07 3.40 -20.21
C GLY A 89 -0.59 3.39 -21.66
N LYS A 90 -1.48 3.00 -22.58
CA LYS A 90 -1.12 2.81 -24.00
C LYS A 90 -0.65 4.10 -24.67
N LYS A 91 -1.17 5.25 -24.25
CA LYS A 91 -0.83 6.58 -24.78
C LYS A 91 0.23 7.32 -23.94
N GLN A 92 0.74 6.70 -22.87
CA GLN A 92 1.71 7.31 -21.94
C GLN A 92 1.21 8.63 -21.31
N ASP A 93 -0.11 8.75 -21.13
CA ASP A 93 -0.80 9.92 -20.60
C ASP A 93 -1.33 9.70 -19.18
N LYS A 94 -1.10 8.52 -18.60
CA LYS A 94 -1.64 8.11 -17.29
C LYS A 94 -0.54 7.96 -16.26
N ASP A 95 -0.92 7.97 -14.99
CA ASP A 95 -0.07 7.45 -13.92
C ASP A 95 -0.61 6.14 -13.34
N GLN A 96 0.10 5.61 -12.34
CA GLN A 96 -0.25 4.36 -11.68
C GLN A 96 -1.61 4.40 -10.96
N ILE A 97 -2.09 5.58 -10.56
CA ILE A 97 -3.39 5.75 -9.90
C ILE A 97 -4.51 5.77 -10.93
N ASP A 98 -4.32 6.47 -12.05
CA ASP A 98 -5.29 6.51 -13.15
C ASP A 98 -5.61 5.09 -13.66
N LEU A 99 -4.60 4.23 -13.80
CA LEU A 99 -4.81 2.85 -14.23
C LEU A 99 -5.66 2.04 -13.23
N ARG A 100 -5.55 2.31 -11.93
CA ARG A 100 -6.35 1.65 -10.89
C ARG A 100 -7.79 2.15 -10.90
N ILE A 101 -7.98 3.46 -11.04
CA ILE A 101 -9.30 4.08 -11.18
C ILE A 101 -10.04 3.45 -12.36
N GLU A 102 -9.41 3.45 -13.54
CA GLU A 102 -10.03 2.89 -14.74
C GLU A 102 -10.29 1.40 -14.64
N PHE A 103 -9.41 0.64 -13.99
CA PHE A 103 -9.63 -0.78 -13.77
C PHE A 103 -10.86 -1.03 -12.91
N ILE A 104 -11.00 -0.30 -11.80
CA ILE A 104 -12.16 -0.44 -10.90
C ILE A 104 -13.44 0.00 -11.62
N ASP A 105 -13.42 1.13 -12.33
CA ASP A 105 -14.61 1.63 -13.03
C ASP A 105 -15.08 0.66 -14.13
N LYS A 106 -14.15 0.01 -14.85
CA LYS A 106 -14.49 -0.94 -15.92
C LYS A 106 -14.88 -2.32 -15.40
N TYR A 107 -14.15 -2.84 -14.42
CA TYR A 107 -14.22 -4.26 -14.07
C TYR A 107 -14.59 -4.52 -12.61
N GLY A 108 -14.53 -3.52 -11.73
CA GLY A 108 -14.71 -3.70 -10.29
C GLY A 108 -16.02 -4.39 -9.94
N LYS A 109 -17.14 -3.96 -10.54
CA LYS A 109 -18.47 -4.55 -10.30
C LYS A 109 -18.65 -5.94 -10.91
N ILE A 110 -17.92 -6.24 -11.98
CA ILE A 110 -17.98 -7.55 -12.65
C ILE A 110 -17.20 -8.58 -11.82
N ILE A 111 -16.01 -8.22 -11.36
CA ILE A 111 -15.12 -9.10 -10.59
C ILE A 111 -15.60 -9.24 -9.15
N TRP A 112 -16.09 -8.15 -8.56
CA TRP A 112 -16.54 -8.11 -7.17
C TRP A 112 -17.95 -7.51 -7.05
N PRO A 113 -19.00 -8.27 -7.41
CA PRO A 113 -20.36 -7.77 -7.42
C PRO A 113 -20.91 -7.41 -6.03
N SER A 114 -20.40 -8.03 -4.96
CA SER A 114 -20.81 -7.72 -3.57
C SER A 114 -20.18 -6.45 -3.01
N ILE A 115 -19.12 -5.92 -3.64
CA ILE A 115 -18.40 -4.74 -3.16
C ILE A 115 -19.20 -3.50 -3.54
N ASN A 116 -19.55 -2.69 -2.55
CA ASN A 116 -20.27 -1.43 -2.73
C ASN A 116 -19.41 -0.21 -2.44
N GLN A 117 -18.22 -0.40 -1.86
CA GLN A 117 -17.24 0.65 -1.62
C GLN A 117 -15.87 0.27 -2.19
N TYR A 118 -15.39 1.07 -3.14
CA TYR A 118 -14.04 0.94 -3.68
C TYR A 118 -13.15 2.06 -3.14
N VAL A 119 -11.94 1.69 -2.77
CA VAL A 119 -10.92 2.60 -2.24
C VAL A 119 -9.60 2.36 -2.97
N ILE A 120 -8.94 3.43 -3.37
CA ILE A 120 -7.52 3.38 -3.71
C ILE A 120 -6.79 4.12 -2.59
N MET A 121 -5.82 3.45 -1.98
CA MET A 121 -5.08 3.96 -0.84
C MET A 121 -3.61 4.11 -1.18
N GLY A 122 -3.08 5.31 -1.03
CA GLY A 122 -1.66 5.60 -1.08
C GLY A 122 -1.04 5.53 0.31
N VAL A 123 0.17 4.99 0.40
CA VAL A 123 1.00 5.04 1.62
C VAL A 123 2.35 5.65 1.26
N SER A 124 2.64 6.85 1.77
CA SER A 124 3.92 7.53 1.55
C SER A 124 4.50 8.11 2.84
N LEU A 125 5.64 8.81 2.77
CA LEU A 125 6.17 9.53 3.94
C LEU A 125 5.35 10.80 4.25
N ASP A 126 4.80 11.44 3.22
CA ASP A 126 4.28 12.80 3.23
C ASP A 126 2.82 12.91 2.78
N LYS A 127 2.14 11.78 2.51
CA LYS A 127 0.76 11.70 2.01
C LYS A 127 0.54 12.44 0.69
N SER A 128 1.40 12.17 -0.29
CA SER A 128 1.44 12.91 -1.55
C SER A 128 1.00 12.11 -2.77
N ILE A 129 0.55 10.86 -2.62
CA ILE A 129 0.25 9.96 -3.76
C ILE A 129 -1.05 10.37 -4.47
N MET A 130 -2.08 10.75 -3.72
CA MET A 130 -3.41 11.09 -4.25
C MET A 130 -3.59 12.57 -4.57
N THR A 131 -2.55 13.39 -4.39
CA THR A 131 -2.60 14.82 -4.67
C THR A 131 -3.10 15.05 -6.11
N GLU A 132 -4.14 15.87 -6.28
CA GLU A 132 -4.74 16.23 -7.58
C GLU A 132 -5.57 15.14 -8.28
N LYS A 133 -5.85 14.00 -7.63
CA LYS A 133 -6.72 12.96 -8.19
C LYS A 133 -8.16 13.08 -7.68
N TYR A 134 -9.10 12.74 -8.56
CA TYR A 134 -10.52 12.76 -8.24
C TYR A 134 -11.26 11.61 -8.92
N SER A 135 -12.21 11.01 -8.19
CA SER A 135 -13.16 10.04 -8.71
C SER A 135 -14.50 10.24 -7.99
N THR A 136 -15.61 10.06 -8.72
CA THR A 136 -16.97 10.14 -8.17
C THR A 136 -17.43 8.81 -7.57
N SER A 137 -16.84 7.69 -8.01
CA SER A 137 -17.22 6.32 -7.66
C SER A 137 -16.27 5.67 -6.65
N ILE A 138 -15.04 6.17 -6.53
CA ILE A 138 -13.95 5.55 -5.79
C ILE A 138 -13.38 6.55 -4.78
N LYS A 139 -13.22 6.12 -3.52
CA LYS A 139 -12.54 6.93 -2.51
C LYS A 139 -11.04 6.88 -2.76
N LEU A 140 -10.41 8.05 -2.87
CA LEU A 140 -8.95 8.18 -2.98
C LEU A 140 -8.42 8.71 -1.65
N LEU A 141 -7.60 7.91 -0.97
CA LEU A 141 -7.14 8.20 0.39
C LEU A 141 -5.63 8.06 0.48
N ASP A 142 -5.01 8.88 1.32
CA ASP A 142 -3.58 8.80 1.63
C ASP A 142 -3.34 8.63 3.13
N LEU A 143 -2.37 7.76 3.45
CA LEU A 143 -1.80 7.61 4.79
C LEU A 143 -0.29 7.80 4.75
N SER A 144 0.27 8.21 5.89
CA SER A 144 1.71 8.14 6.07
C SER A 144 2.14 6.75 6.56
N TRP A 145 3.42 6.42 6.34
CA TRP A 145 4.02 5.23 6.98
C TRP A 145 3.94 5.30 8.51
N ASP A 146 4.01 6.49 9.12
CA ASP A 146 3.83 6.62 10.57
C ASP A 146 2.43 6.21 11.02
N GLU A 147 1.39 6.62 10.28
CA GLU A 147 0.01 6.30 10.62
C GLU A 147 -0.26 4.80 10.50
N ILE A 148 0.18 4.17 9.41
CA ILE A 148 -0.10 2.75 9.20
C ILE A 148 0.72 1.86 10.14
N CYS A 149 2.00 2.18 10.34
CA CYS A 149 2.84 1.45 11.28
C CYS A 149 2.42 1.71 12.72
N GLY A 150 1.80 2.86 13.02
CA GLY A 150 1.28 3.25 14.34
C GLY A 150 -0.01 2.55 14.75
N ILE A 151 -0.56 1.66 13.93
CA ILE A 151 -1.71 0.85 14.31
C ILE A 151 -1.27 -0.23 15.30
N GLU A 152 -1.53 0.02 16.58
CA GLU A 152 -1.16 -0.86 17.72
C GLU A 152 -1.75 -2.27 17.64
N LEU A 153 -2.86 -2.45 16.92
CA LEU A 153 -3.49 -3.77 16.72
C LEU A 153 -2.74 -4.69 15.74
N HIS A 154 -1.64 -4.22 15.16
CA HIS A 154 -0.78 -5.05 14.35
C HIS A 154 -0.03 -6.08 15.22
N PRO A 155 -0.08 -7.41 14.93
CA PRO A 155 0.56 -8.43 15.77
C PRO A 155 2.07 -8.29 15.96
N LYS A 156 2.72 -7.63 14.99
CA LYS A 156 4.16 -7.27 14.99
C LYS A 156 4.43 -5.77 15.19
N HIS A 157 3.51 -5.03 15.81
CA HIS A 157 3.58 -3.57 15.97
C HIS A 157 4.98 -3.08 16.41
N ASP A 158 5.51 -3.60 17.52
CA ASP A 158 6.79 -3.14 18.06
C ASP A 158 7.97 -3.37 17.11
N SER A 159 7.99 -4.50 16.40
CA SER A 159 9.02 -4.80 15.41
C SER A 159 8.94 -3.88 14.20
N ILE A 160 7.72 -3.57 13.74
CA ILE A 160 7.47 -2.64 12.64
C ILE A 160 7.89 -1.22 13.03
N GLN A 161 7.56 -0.78 14.24
CA GLN A 161 7.97 0.53 14.77
C GLN A 161 9.49 0.67 14.82
N LYS A 162 10.19 -0.36 15.32
CA LYS A 162 11.66 -0.40 15.32
C LYS A 162 12.22 -0.34 13.90
N TYR A 163 11.64 -1.11 12.97
CA TYR A 163 12.05 -1.10 11.57
C TYR A 163 11.82 0.25 10.89
N LEU A 164 10.65 0.87 11.09
CA LEU A 164 10.33 2.20 10.57
C LEU A 164 11.31 3.24 11.08
N LYS A 165 11.58 3.25 12.39
CA LYS A 165 12.56 4.15 13.01
C LYS A 165 13.93 3.97 12.40
N TRP A 166 14.41 2.73 12.27
CA TRP A 166 15.69 2.43 11.61
C TRP A 166 15.71 2.91 10.16
N LYS A 167 14.66 2.65 9.39
CA LYS A 167 14.55 2.98 7.97
C LYS A 167 14.56 4.49 7.71
N LYS A 168 14.07 5.28 8.67
CA LYS A 168 14.08 6.75 8.65
C LYS A 168 15.42 7.37 9.04
N LEU A 169 16.34 6.60 9.63
CA LEU A 169 17.67 7.13 9.91
C LEU A 169 18.36 7.48 8.58
N PRO A 170 19.02 8.65 8.48
CA PRO A 170 19.84 8.95 7.32
C PRO A 170 20.88 7.83 7.16
N CYS A 171 21.06 7.33 5.93
CA CYS A 171 22.17 6.41 5.62
C CYS A 171 23.50 7.14 5.87
N VAL A 172 23.98 7.13 7.10
CA VAL A 172 25.36 7.49 7.38
C VAL A 172 26.20 6.35 6.87
N VAL A 173 26.80 6.53 5.69
CA VAL A 173 27.86 5.65 5.20
C VAL A 173 28.97 5.72 6.23
N ARG A 174 29.05 4.73 7.13
CA ARG A 174 30.23 4.54 7.96
C ARG A 174 31.33 4.01 7.04
N VAL A 175 32.07 4.92 6.41
CA VAL A 175 33.33 4.58 5.77
C VAL A 175 34.26 4.18 6.90
N TYR A 176 34.46 2.87 7.07
CA TYR A 176 35.53 2.37 7.92
C TYR A 176 36.83 2.60 7.13
N ILE A 177 37.56 3.66 7.45
CA ILE A 177 38.94 3.83 6.96
C ILE A 177 39.81 3.11 7.99
N PRO A 178 40.34 1.91 7.71
CA PRO A 178 41.34 1.31 8.57
C PRO A 178 42.59 2.21 8.53
N ILE A 179 42.92 2.83 9.66
CA ILE A 179 44.22 3.47 9.83
C ILE A 179 45.23 2.34 9.91
N VAL A 180 45.94 2.09 8.80
CA VAL A 180 47.12 1.22 8.82
C VAL A 180 48.23 2.01 9.46
N SER A 181 48.51 1.75 10.74
CA SER A 181 49.72 2.25 11.40
C SER A 181 50.92 1.52 10.79
N SER A 182 51.63 2.19 9.88
CA SER A 182 52.96 1.77 9.44
C SER A 182 53.92 1.98 10.61
N ASN A 183 54.33 0.90 11.27
CA ASN A 183 55.46 0.92 12.17
C ASN A 183 56.74 1.08 11.34
N LEU A 184 57.52 2.09 11.74
CA LEU A 184 58.91 2.35 11.35
C LEU A 184 59.83 1.18 11.72
#